data_AF-A0A1G3M618-F1
#
_entry.id   AF-A0A1G3M618-F1
#
_cell.length_a   1.000
_cell.length_b   1.000
_cell.length_c   1.000
_cell.angle_alpha   90.00
_cell.angle_beta   90.00
_cell.angle_gamma   90.00
#
_symmetry.space_group_name_H-M   'P 1'
#
loop_
_entity.id
_entity.type
_entity.pdbx_description
1 polymer ?
#
loop_
_entity_poly.entity_id
_entity_poly.type
_entity_poly.pdbx_seq_one_letter_code
_entity_poly.pdbx_strand_id
1 'polypeptide(L)'
;MATATDVLDYKKDAVREAIVGAFKKRHGEAAPADIVAFTGLPKPQVDAELPAVADEYSGRLKVTDSGEILYSFPDGFKSRYKGFGPGLKRFLKALGKGATAVGTFLFKAWIMVMLVGYFALFIALVVLALLASVAASAADKDNRGRKGGGGFALTGRLLEMFMRIWFYNEVFKSPNQRRYEVGARARTKENRRPLNKAIFSFVFGEPDPNAGHDSVEKRAFVALVKAKKGVVLLEDFMAVTGLSPEEADKAINRYLYEFEGSPEVSENGTVYFHFPKLLLRARSDDAGAADSPFQRLRPFSANDKKSNGWYAVINGFNLAFGSYFLYCSLAYSTLATQPISGGTYLFWFVGSLLSQFAANPLAIMTFGLGLVPLAFSALFWLIPALRAGSVNRQNERIKRGNLRRALYASAVASPSAVREPNLESLPASARPKAAAAGRRVLEELAAYEGAEPADGGAWRLVELERKTVDAERVRASVRPEDSRLGGIAFDSGA
;
A
#
# COMPACT_ATOMS: atom_id res chain seq x y z
N MET A 1 4.81 -3.27 -17.39
CA MET A 1 6.22 -3.01 -17.71
C MET A 1 6.54 -1.65 -17.17
N ALA A 2 7.30 -1.57 -16.06
CA ALA A 2 7.87 -0.31 -15.62
C ALA A 2 8.91 0.09 -16.67
N THR A 3 8.86 1.33 -17.15
CA THR A 3 9.86 1.91 -18.06
C THR A 3 11.25 1.67 -17.46
N ALA A 4 12.08 0.91 -18.17
CA ALA A 4 13.48 0.70 -17.81
C ALA A 4 14.13 2.08 -17.68
N THR A 5 14.36 2.50 -16.44
CA THR A 5 15.04 3.75 -16.16
C THR A 5 16.52 3.43 -16.37
N ASP A 6 17.17 4.15 -17.29
CA ASP A 6 18.61 4.01 -17.50
C ASP A 6 19.30 4.15 -16.14
N VAL A 7 20.18 3.22 -15.80
CA VAL A 7 20.87 3.21 -14.50
C VAL A 7 21.70 4.48 -14.32
N LEU A 8 22.07 5.16 -15.43
CA LEU A 8 22.77 6.43 -15.43
C LEU A 8 21.83 7.66 -15.46
N ASP A 9 20.56 7.51 -15.81
CA ASP A 9 19.55 8.58 -15.74
C ASP A 9 18.79 8.51 -14.40
N TYR A 10 19.34 9.18 -13.39
CA TYR A 10 18.79 9.19 -12.05
C TYR A 10 18.77 10.59 -11.44
N LYS A 11 17.87 10.76 -10.45
CA LYS A 11 17.79 11.99 -9.66
C LYS A 11 18.96 12.05 -8.69
N LYS A 12 20.07 12.68 -9.10
CA LYS A 12 21.30 12.87 -8.30
C LYS A 12 21.02 13.32 -6.86
N ASP A 13 20.14 14.32 -6.69
CA ASP A 13 19.73 14.82 -5.37
C ASP A 13 19.13 13.73 -4.46
N ALA A 14 18.31 12.83 -5.02
CA ALA A 14 17.68 11.76 -4.24
C ALA A 14 18.69 10.69 -3.81
N VAL A 15 19.66 10.38 -4.67
CA VAL A 15 20.78 9.48 -4.36
C VAL A 15 21.65 10.08 -3.25
N ARG A 16 22.04 11.35 -3.36
CA ARG A 16 22.78 12.07 -2.31
C ARG A 16 22.04 12.10 -0.97
N GLU A 17 20.73 12.42 -0.98
CA GLU A 17 19.89 12.39 0.24
C GLU A 17 19.87 10.98 0.87
N ALA A 18 19.80 9.91 0.06
CA ALA A 18 19.80 8.53 0.55
C ALA A 18 21.16 8.11 1.15
N ILE A 19 22.27 8.47 0.50
CA ILE A 19 23.64 8.25 0.99
C ILE A 19 23.84 8.93 2.35
N VAL A 20 23.52 10.23 2.45
CA VAL A 20 23.59 10.98 3.72
C VAL A 20 22.71 10.34 4.80
N GLY A 21 21.51 9.89 4.42
CA GLY A 21 20.62 9.17 5.32
C GLY A 21 21.21 7.86 5.85
N ALA A 22 21.97 7.13 5.04
CA ALA A 22 22.64 5.89 5.44
C ALA A 22 23.73 6.14 6.48
N PHE A 23 24.62 7.11 6.23
CA PHE A 23 25.67 7.50 7.18
C PHE A 23 25.09 8.03 8.50
N LYS A 24 24.02 8.84 8.46
CA LYS A 24 23.34 9.35 9.67
C LYS A 24 22.76 8.25 10.55
N LYS A 25 22.25 7.16 9.94
CA LYS A 25 21.64 6.06 10.69
C LYS A 25 22.66 5.11 11.30
N ARG A 26 23.77 4.88 10.59
CA ARG A 26 24.71 3.82 10.94
C ARG A 26 25.95 4.31 11.68
N HIS A 27 26.26 5.61 11.63
CA HIS A 27 27.41 6.30 12.24
C HIS A 27 28.78 5.65 11.95
N GLY A 28 29.82 6.46 11.74
CA GLY A 28 31.18 5.97 11.48
C GLY A 28 31.53 5.82 10.00
N GLU A 29 32.57 5.03 9.73
CA GLU A 29 33.18 4.85 8.41
C GLU A 29 32.41 3.82 7.58
N ALA A 30 32.31 4.04 6.27
CA ALA A 30 31.66 3.11 5.35
C ALA A 30 32.37 3.08 3.99
N ALA A 31 32.49 1.88 3.41
CA ALA A 31 32.89 1.68 2.03
C ALA A 31 31.68 1.86 1.08
N PRO A 32 31.89 2.06 -0.23
CA PRO A 32 30.78 2.12 -1.20
C PRO A 32 29.86 0.89 -1.13
N ALA A 33 30.42 -0.31 -0.98
CA ALA A 33 29.66 -1.54 -0.83
C ALA A 33 28.79 -1.58 0.45
N ASP A 34 29.21 -0.91 1.54
CA ASP A 34 28.37 -0.74 2.73
C ASP A 34 27.13 0.10 2.42
N ILE A 35 27.31 1.19 1.69
CA ILE A 35 26.22 2.10 1.30
C ILE A 35 25.23 1.39 0.36
N VAL A 36 25.74 0.61 -0.59
CA VAL A 36 24.92 -0.27 -1.46
C VAL A 36 24.08 -1.22 -0.60
N ALA A 37 24.67 -1.91 0.38
CA ALA A 37 23.93 -2.81 1.26
C ALA A 37 22.89 -2.10 2.15
N PHE A 38 23.15 -0.85 2.56
CA PHE A 38 22.23 -0.09 3.41
C PHE A 38 21.05 0.52 2.66
N THR A 39 21.25 0.84 1.38
CA THR A 39 20.28 1.62 0.59
C THR A 39 19.60 0.78 -0.49
N GLY A 40 20.29 -0.25 -1.00
CA GLY A 40 19.90 -0.98 -2.21
C GLY A 40 20.13 -0.17 -3.50
N LEU A 41 20.93 0.90 -3.45
CA LEU A 41 21.26 1.70 -4.64
C LEU A 41 22.27 0.96 -5.53
N PRO A 42 22.20 1.14 -6.87
CA PRO A 42 23.24 0.64 -7.77
C PRO A 42 24.61 1.19 -7.41
N LYS A 43 25.64 0.33 -7.43
CA LYS A 43 27.02 0.70 -7.12
C LYS A 43 27.55 1.84 -7.99
N PRO A 44 27.32 1.89 -9.33
CA PRO A 44 27.77 3.01 -10.16
C PRO A 44 27.18 4.37 -9.73
N GLN A 45 25.96 4.39 -9.20
CA GLN A 45 25.34 5.62 -8.71
C GLN A 45 25.95 6.07 -7.38
N VAL A 46 26.27 5.11 -6.51
CA VAL A 46 26.97 5.39 -5.24
C VAL A 46 28.34 5.97 -5.55
N ASP A 47 29.14 5.29 -6.39
CA ASP A 47 30.51 5.71 -6.70
C ASP A 47 30.58 7.08 -7.38
N ALA A 48 29.61 7.41 -8.24
CA ALA A 48 29.56 8.70 -8.91
C ALA A 48 29.20 9.87 -7.97
N GLU A 49 28.34 9.64 -6.98
CA GLU A 49 27.80 10.71 -6.12
C GLU A 49 28.49 10.82 -4.75
N LEU A 50 29.19 9.76 -4.29
CA LEU A 50 29.92 9.76 -3.01
C LEU A 50 30.99 10.87 -2.93
N PRO A 51 31.79 11.14 -3.98
CA PRO A 51 32.76 12.23 -3.97
C PRO A 51 32.09 13.61 -3.81
N ALA A 52 30.93 13.81 -4.45
CA ALA A 52 30.18 15.06 -4.33
C ALA A 52 29.60 15.26 -2.91
N VAL A 53 29.15 14.17 -2.26
CA VAL A 53 28.72 14.20 -0.85
C VAL A 53 29.92 14.46 0.07
N ALA A 54 31.08 13.87 -0.21
CA ALA A 54 32.30 14.10 0.55
C ALA A 54 32.75 15.57 0.47
N ASP A 55 32.71 16.20 -0.71
CA ASP A 55 33.01 17.62 -0.87
C ASP A 55 31.99 18.52 -0.13
N GLU A 56 30.69 18.24 -0.28
CA GLU A 56 29.63 19.06 0.34
C GLU A 56 29.69 19.03 1.87
N TYR A 57 29.99 17.88 2.47
CA TYR A 57 29.96 17.68 3.93
C TYR A 57 31.35 17.54 4.56
N SER A 58 32.42 17.86 3.83
CA SER A 58 33.81 17.77 4.32
C SER A 58 34.15 16.38 4.88
N GLY A 59 33.88 15.34 4.09
CA GLY A 59 34.20 13.96 4.43
C GLY A 59 35.71 13.70 4.42
N ARG A 60 36.19 12.93 5.40
CA ARG A 60 37.55 12.37 5.42
C ARG A 60 37.59 11.08 4.59
N LEU A 61 38.67 10.91 3.83
CA LEU A 61 38.90 9.76 2.96
C LEU A 61 40.05 8.94 3.53
N LYS A 62 39.83 7.63 3.67
CA LYS A 62 40.87 6.68 4.04
C LYS A 62 40.98 5.64 2.94
N VAL A 63 42.17 5.35 2.47
CA VAL A 63 42.41 4.31 1.46
C VAL A 63 42.93 3.07 2.17
N THR A 64 42.33 1.93 1.87
CA THR A 64 42.72 0.66 2.45
C THR A 64 43.79 -0.04 1.62
N ASP A 65 44.45 -1.05 2.18
CA ASP A 65 45.47 -1.84 1.47
C ASP A 65 44.91 -2.55 0.23
N SER A 66 43.60 -2.86 0.23
CA SER A 66 42.88 -3.38 -0.94
C SER A 66 42.60 -2.34 -2.03
N GLY A 67 42.98 -1.07 -1.82
CA GLY A 67 42.74 0.04 -2.75
C GLY A 67 41.32 0.61 -2.72
N GLU A 68 40.51 0.26 -1.71
CA GLU A 68 39.14 0.76 -1.57
C GLU A 68 39.10 2.00 -0.68
N ILE A 69 38.16 2.91 -0.96
CA ILE A 69 38.05 4.19 -0.25
C ILE A 69 36.97 4.09 0.84
N LEU A 70 37.39 4.27 2.08
CA LEU A 70 36.54 4.44 3.25
C LEU A 70 36.20 5.92 3.43
N TYR A 71 34.91 6.23 3.46
CA TYR A 71 34.41 7.58 3.71
C TYR A 71 34.00 7.71 5.17
N SER A 72 34.43 8.79 5.82
CA SER A 72 34.07 9.09 7.21
C SER A 72 33.68 10.56 7.40
N PHE A 73 32.64 10.83 8.20
CA PHE A 73 32.11 12.18 8.42
C PHE A 73 32.13 12.52 9.92
N PRO A 74 33.30 12.89 10.48
CA PRO A 74 33.48 13.13 11.92
C PRO A 74 32.72 14.36 12.43
N ASP A 75 32.68 15.44 11.65
CA ASP A 75 32.08 16.72 12.03
C ASP A 75 30.58 16.80 11.70
N GLY A 76 30.00 15.67 11.28
CA GLY A 76 28.60 15.52 10.88
C GLY A 76 28.28 16.11 9.51
N PHE A 77 26.99 16.26 9.23
CA PHE A 77 26.47 16.67 7.91
C PHE A 77 26.15 18.17 7.83
N LYS A 78 27.13 19.03 8.12
CA LYS A 78 27.01 20.48 7.92
C LYS A 78 27.45 20.83 6.49
N SER A 79 26.48 21.12 5.62
CA SER A 79 26.77 21.47 4.21
C SER A 79 27.61 22.75 4.12
N ARG A 80 28.70 22.68 3.36
CA ARG A 80 29.62 23.79 3.05
C ARG A 80 28.96 24.83 2.13
N TYR A 81 28.01 24.42 1.31
CA TYR A 81 27.34 25.29 0.33
C TYR A 81 26.07 25.94 0.91
N LYS A 82 26.21 27.14 1.49
CA LYS A 82 25.09 28.04 1.83
C LYS A 82 24.87 29.07 0.71
N GLY A 83 23.98 28.76 -0.23
CA GLY A 83 23.56 29.69 -1.31
C GLY A 83 22.06 29.97 -1.32
N PHE A 84 21.64 31.03 -2.02
CA PHE A 84 20.24 31.48 -2.17
C PHE A 84 19.35 30.46 -2.91
N GLY A 85 19.91 29.72 -3.89
CA GLY A 85 19.20 28.70 -4.66
C GLY A 85 18.68 27.50 -3.83
N PRO A 86 19.53 26.85 -3.00
CA PRO A 86 19.09 25.81 -2.06
C PRO A 86 18.00 26.27 -1.08
N GLY A 87 18.03 27.54 -0.65
CA GLY A 87 17.01 28.15 0.20
C GLY A 87 15.65 28.27 -0.50
N LEU A 88 15.64 28.80 -1.72
CA LEU A 88 14.43 28.92 -2.54
C LEU A 88 13.84 27.55 -2.92
N LYS A 89 14.69 26.57 -3.27
CA LYS A 89 14.26 25.19 -3.56
C LYS A 89 13.67 24.50 -2.33
N ARG A 90 14.25 24.72 -1.14
CA ARG A 90 13.69 24.25 0.14
C ARG A 90 12.35 24.92 0.44
N PHE A 91 12.24 26.23 0.19
CA PHE A 91 10.99 26.99 0.36
C PHE A 91 9.89 26.53 -0.61
N LEU A 92 10.19 26.32 -1.89
CA LEU A 92 9.24 25.78 -2.87
C LEU A 92 8.83 24.34 -2.53
N LYS A 93 9.76 23.48 -2.11
CA LYS A 93 9.47 22.12 -1.62
C LYS A 93 8.59 22.17 -0.36
N ALA A 94 8.80 23.14 0.52
CA ALA A 94 7.97 23.36 1.71
C ALA A 94 6.58 23.90 1.36
N LEU A 95 6.47 24.85 0.43
CA LEU A 95 5.19 25.36 -0.07
C LEU A 95 4.40 24.28 -0.81
N GLY A 96 5.03 23.48 -1.66
CA GLY A 96 4.37 22.36 -2.33
C GLY A 96 3.85 21.31 -1.33
N LYS A 97 4.66 20.98 -0.30
CA LYS A 97 4.22 20.11 0.81
C LYS A 97 3.09 20.75 1.63
N GLY A 98 3.14 22.06 1.87
CA GLY A 98 2.10 22.82 2.54
C GLY A 98 0.79 22.83 1.74
N ALA A 99 0.85 23.15 0.45
CA ALA A 99 -0.29 23.20 -0.46
C ALA A 99 -0.95 21.82 -0.61
N THR A 100 -0.16 20.75 -0.75
CA THR A 100 -0.68 19.38 -0.79
C THR A 100 -1.31 18.95 0.54
N ALA A 101 -0.73 19.35 1.67
CA ALA A 101 -1.32 19.10 2.99
C ALA A 101 -2.65 19.85 3.18
N VAL A 102 -2.70 21.14 2.81
CA VAL A 102 -3.90 21.99 2.88
C VAL A 102 -4.97 21.48 1.92
N GLY A 103 -4.62 21.17 0.67
CA GLY A 103 -5.54 20.59 -0.31
C GLY A 103 -6.12 19.26 0.14
N THR A 104 -5.28 18.37 0.68
CA THR A 104 -5.73 17.09 1.25
C THR A 104 -6.65 17.30 2.46
N PHE A 105 -6.38 18.32 3.28
CA PHE A 105 -7.23 18.67 4.42
C PHE A 105 -8.60 19.19 3.97
N LEU A 106 -8.63 20.15 3.04
CA LEU A 106 -9.88 20.71 2.49
C LEU A 106 -10.72 19.63 1.82
N PHE A 107 -10.09 18.75 1.05
CA PHE A 107 -10.79 17.64 0.41
C PHE A 107 -11.36 16.64 1.43
N LYS A 108 -10.61 16.34 2.50
CA LYS A 108 -11.09 15.52 3.63
C LYS A 108 -12.24 16.17 4.39
N ALA A 109 -12.20 17.49 4.57
CA ALA A 109 -13.28 18.25 5.18
C ALA A 109 -14.52 18.25 4.27
N TRP A 110 -14.35 18.44 2.96
CA TRP A 110 -15.44 18.41 1.99
C TRP A 110 -16.15 17.06 1.96
N ILE A 111 -15.41 15.93 1.95
CA ILE A 111 -16.00 14.59 2.06
C ILE A 111 -16.80 14.43 3.37
N MET A 112 -16.32 15.02 4.46
CA MET A 112 -17.03 14.96 5.75
C MET A 112 -18.34 15.75 5.71
N VAL A 113 -18.31 16.96 5.15
CA VAL A 113 -19.51 17.79 4.94
C VAL A 113 -20.50 17.07 4.02
N MET A 114 -20.00 16.50 2.93
CA MET A 114 -20.83 15.79 1.96
C MET A 114 -21.44 14.51 2.51
N LEU A 115 -20.69 13.73 3.29
CA LEU A 115 -21.20 12.48 3.87
C LEU A 115 -22.01 12.72 5.15
N VAL A 116 -21.39 13.32 6.16
CA VAL A 116 -21.99 13.46 7.51
C VAL A 116 -22.89 14.68 7.58
N GLY A 117 -22.49 15.79 6.95
CA GLY A 117 -23.28 17.03 6.94
C GLY A 117 -24.62 16.85 6.25
N TYR A 118 -24.65 16.29 5.04
CA TYR A 118 -25.92 15.98 4.36
C TYR A 118 -26.77 14.95 5.09
N PHE A 119 -26.13 13.94 5.70
CA PHE A 119 -26.84 12.94 6.48
C PHE A 119 -27.57 13.59 7.67
N ALA A 120 -26.86 14.41 8.44
CA ALA A 120 -27.45 15.16 9.55
C ALA A 120 -28.53 16.14 9.08
N LEU A 121 -28.30 16.82 7.94
CA LEU A 121 -29.26 17.74 7.34
C LEU A 121 -30.56 17.02 6.97
N PHE A 122 -30.49 15.90 6.25
CA PHE A 122 -31.67 15.14 5.86
C PHE A 122 -32.43 14.58 7.07
N ILE A 123 -31.72 14.09 8.10
CA ILE A 123 -32.36 13.68 9.35
C ILE A 123 -33.08 14.85 10.01
N ALA A 124 -32.44 16.02 10.09
CA ALA A 124 -33.06 17.21 10.68
C ALA A 124 -34.33 17.63 9.94
N LEU A 125 -34.30 17.66 8.60
CA LEU A 125 -35.45 17.98 7.77
C LEU A 125 -36.60 16.97 7.96
N VAL A 126 -36.29 15.67 8.04
CA VAL A 126 -37.28 14.63 8.28
C VAL A 126 -37.92 14.77 9.66
N VAL A 127 -37.10 14.94 10.71
CA VAL A 127 -37.60 15.11 12.08
C VAL A 127 -38.46 16.36 12.19
N LEU A 128 -38.03 17.47 11.60
CA LEU A 128 -38.80 18.71 11.61
C LEU A 128 -40.13 18.56 10.87
N ALA A 129 -40.13 17.90 9.70
CA ALA A 129 -41.36 17.61 8.96
C ALA A 129 -42.33 16.74 9.78
N LEU A 130 -41.82 15.72 10.48
CA LEU A 130 -42.62 14.86 11.35
C LEU A 130 -43.22 15.63 12.52
N LEU A 131 -42.44 16.47 13.20
CA LEU A 131 -42.92 17.30 14.30
C LEU A 131 -44.00 18.29 13.84
N ALA A 132 -43.78 18.94 12.69
CA ALA A 132 -44.77 19.82 12.08
C ALA A 132 -46.07 19.07 11.72
N SER A 133 -45.96 17.83 11.23
CA SER A 133 -47.12 17.00 10.88
C SER A 133 -47.94 16.62 12.11
N VAL A 134 -47.28 16.23 13.22
CA VAL A 134 -47.94 15.91 14.48
C VAL A 134 -48.60 17.14 15.09
N ALA A 135 -47.92 18.29 15.07
CA ALA A 135 -48.47 19.55 15.57
C ALA A 135 -49.71 19.98 14.78
N ALA A 136 -49.66 19.88 13.44
CA ALA A 136 -50.81 20.15 12.58
C ALA A 136 -51.97 19.18 12.85
N SER A 137 -51.68 17.89 13.06
CA SER A 137 -52.68 16.87 13.36
C SER A 137 -53.30 17.01 14.76
N ALA A 138 -52.58 17.62 15.71
CA ALA A 138 -53.09 17.90 17.05
C ALA A 138 -53.97 19.16 17.11
N ALA A 139 -53.74 20.10 16.19
CA ALA A 139 -54.55 21.31 16.02
C ALA A 139 -55.87 21.04 15.27
N ASP A 140 -55.91 20.00 14.43
CA ASP A 140 -57.06 19.64 13.60
C ASP A 140 -57.81 18.44 14.20
N LYS A 141 -58.56 18.67 15.29
CA LYS A 141 -59.28 17.61 16.03
C LYS A 141 -60.73 17.38 15.56
N ASP A 142 -61.22 18.16 14.60
CA ASP A 142 -62.61 18.12 14.15
C ASP A 142 -62.74 17.89 12.64
N ASN A 143 -62.30 16.73 12.12
CA ASN A 143 -63.07 16.04 11.06
C ASN A 143 -62.62 14.60 10.78
N ARG A 144 -63.59 13.69 10.80
CA ARG A 144 -63.45 12.29 10.38
C ARG A 144 -63.52 12.21 8.86
N GLY A 145 -62.44 11.74 8.21
CA GLY A 145 -62.44 11.47 6.77
C GLY A 145 -61.18 10.72 6.31
N ARG A 146 -61.13 9.41 6.58
CA ARG A 146 -59.97 8.55 6.32
C ARG A 146 -60.06 7.89 4.94
N LYS A 147 -59.19 8.30 4.00
CA LYS A 147 -58.60 7.41 2.97
C LYS A 147 -57.54 8.16 2.14
N GLY A 148 -56.27 7.86 2.41
CA GLY A 148 -55.11 8.38 1.66
C GLY A 148 -53.80 7.69 2.04
N GLY A 149 -53.87 6.41 2.43
CA GLY A 149 -52.72 5.62 2.88
C GLY A 149 -52.00 4.96 1.71
N GLY A 150 -51.23 5.73 0.94
CA GLY A 150 -50.40 5.20 -0.15
C GLY A 150 -48.96 5.74 -0.16
N GLY A 151 -48.77 7.01 0.23
CA GLY A 151 -47.47 7.70 0.19
C GLY A 151 -46.69 7.73 1.51
N PHE A 152 -47.36 7.59 2.66
CA PHE A 152 -46.71 7.41 3.97
C PHE A 152 -45.80 6.16 4.00
N ALA A 153 -46.07 5.23 3.07
CA ALA A 153 -45.34 3.99 2.88
C ALA A 153 -43.99 4.15 2.16
N LEU A 154 -43.59 5.30 1.62
CA LEU A 154 -42.31 5.43 0.90
C LEU A 154 -41.26 6.16 1.74
N THR A 155 -41.53 7.39 2.18
CA THR A 155 -40.67 8.09 3.15
C THR A 155 -40.66 7.37 4.50
N GLY A 156 -41.82 6.88 4.96
CA GLY A 156 -41.94 6.05 6.15
C GLY A 156 -41.22 4.71 6.01
N ARG A 157 -41.22 4.07 4.83
CA ARG A 157 -40.49 2.81 4.59
C ARG A 157 -38.99 2.99 4.39
N LEU A 158 -38.54 4.11 3.80
CA LEU A 158 -37.13 4.47 3.77
C LEU A 158 -36.60 4.67 5.20
N LEU A 159 -37.39 5.36 6.03
CA LEU A 159 -37.10 5.54 7.45
C LEU A 159 -37.21 4.23 8.24
N GLU A 160 -38.24 3.40 8.00
CA GLU A 160 -38.42 2.09 8.64
C GLU A 160 -37.30 1.13 8.24
N MET A 161 -36.87 1.11 6.98
CA MET A 161 -35.72 0.31 6.54
C MET A 161 -34.43 0.77 7.23
N PHE A 162 -34.21 2.08 7.32
CA PHE A 162 -33.06 2.63 8.05
C PHE A 162 -33.13 2.33 9.55
N MET A 163 -34.26 2.60 10.20
CA MET A 163 -34.53 2.32 11.60
C MET A 163 -34.39 0.83 11.87
N ARG A 164 -34.85 -0.05 10.99
CA ARG A 164 -34.68 -1.50 11.08
C ARG A 164 -33.20 -1.85 11.01
N ILE A 165 -32.42 -1.30 10.08
CA ILE A 165 -30.96 -1.52 10.00
C ILE A 165 -30.22 -0.99 11.26
N TRP A 166 -30.65 0.14 11.80
CA TRP A 166 -30.05 0.81 12.97
C TRP A 166 -30.45 0.14 14.31
N PHE A 167 -31.72 -0.24 14.49
CA PHE A 167 -32.25 -0.83 15.71
C PHE A 167 -32.07 -2.35 15.78
N TYR A 168 -32.09 -3.12 14.68
CA TYR A 168 -31.95 -4.60 14.78
C TYR A 168 -30.59 -5.02 15.36
N ASN A 169 -29.54 -4.22 15.14
CA ASN A 169 -28.18 -4.55 15.57
C ASN A 169 -27.89 -4.07 17.01
N GLU A 170 -28.63 -3.09 17.54
CA GLU A 170 -28.41 -2.51 18.87
C GLU A 170 -29.44 -3.00 19.91
N VAL A 171 -30.70 -3.25 19.52
CA VAL A 171 -31.81 -3.56 20.46
C VAL A 171 -32.01 -5.05 20.73
N PHE A 172 -31.69 -5.96 19.80
CA PHE A 172 -31.78 -7.41 20.01
C PHE A 172 -30.52 -8.06 20.62
N LYS A 173 -29.56 -7.26 21.11
CA LYS A 173 -28.41 -7.78 21.87
C LYS A 173 -28.82 -8.06 23.31
N SER A 174 -28.67 -9.32 23.75
CA SER A 174 -28.96 -9.73 25.13
C SER A 174 -28.09 -8.94 26.14
N PRO A 175 -28.57 -8.74 27.40
CA PRO A 175 -27.85 -7.95 28.41
C PRO A 175 -26.40 -8.43 28.64
N ASN A 176 -26.12 -9.73 28.46
CA ASN A 176 -24.79 -10.31 28.63
C ASN A 176 -23.81 -9.98 27.49
N GLN A 177 -24.29 -9.79 26.25
CA GLN A 177 -23.42 -9.43 25.11
C GLN A 177 -22.95 -7.96 25.18
N ARG A 178 -23.78 -7.06 25.72
CA ARG A 178 -23.43 -5.63 25.88
C ARG A 178 -22.28 -5.44 26.87
N ARG A 179 -22.21 -6.23 27.94
CA ARG A 179 -21.18 -6.11 28.98
C ARG A 179 -19.80 -6.59 28.50
N TYR A 180 -19.76 -7.61 27.62
CA TYR A 180 -18.53 -8.11 27.00
C TYR A 180 -17.98 -7.17 25.92
N GLU A 181 -18.84 -6.55 25.10
CA GLU A 181 -18.42 -5.58 24.08
C GLU A 181 -17.96 -4.23 24.67
N VAL A 182 -18.48 -3.80 25.82
CA VAL A 182 -18.03 -2.55 26.49
C VAL A 182 -16.58 -2.70 26.97
N GLY A 183 -16.19 -3.87 27.48
CA GLY A 183 -14.80 -4.19 27.83
C GLY A 183 -13.87 -4.30 26.62
N ALA A 184 -14.35 -4.85 25.50
CA ALA A 184 -13.59 -4.93 24.25
C ALA A 184 -13.44 -3.57 23.54
N ARG A 185 -14.50 -2.74 23.53
CA ARG A 185 -14.51 -1.39 22.93
C ARG A 185 -13.61 -0.40 23.68
N ALA A 186 -13.43 -0.58 24.99
CA ALA A 186 -12.48 0.21 25.78
C ALA A 186 -11.02 -0.05 25.37
N ARG A 187 -10.67 -1.29 24.99
CA ARG A 187 -9.33 -1.66 24.48
C ARG A 187 -9.09 -1.28 23.02
N THR A 188 -10.14 -1.12 22.21
CA THR A 188 -10.03 -0.68 20.79
C THR A 188 -9.98 0.85 20.62
N LYS A 189 -10.18 1.61 21.70
CA LYS A 189 -10.24 3.08 21.66
C LYS A 189 -8.88 3.73 21.36
N GLU A 190 -7.79 3.00 21.59
CA GLU A 190 -6.41 3.46 21.39
C GLU A 190 -6.02 3.62 19.91
N ASN A 191 -6.80 3.06 18.98
CA ASN A 191 -6.50 3.09 17.53
C ASN A 191 -7.61 3.73 16.67
N ARG A 192 -8.48 4.56 17.25
CA ARG A 192 -9.52 5.27 16.49
C ARG A 192 -8.91 6.35 15.62
N ARG A 193 -8.79 6.05 14.32
CA ARG A 193 -8.41 7.01 13.30
C ARG A 193 -9.48 8.13 13.21
N PRO A 194 -9.06 9.39 12.96
CA PRO A 194 -9.99 10.47 12.64
C PRO A 194 -10.97 10.09 11.54
N LEU A 195 -12.26 10.44 11.71
CA LEU A 195 -13.35 10.02 10.83
C LEU A 195 -13.08 10.36 9.36
N ASN A 196 -12.53 11.54 9.07
CA ASN A 196 -12.13 11.93 7.72
C ASN A 196 -11.07 11.00 7.11
N LYS A 197 -10.08 10.56 7.90
CA LYS A 197 -9.05 9.62 7.43
C LYS A 197 -9.66 8.25 7.18
N ALA A 198 -10.61 7.81 8.01
CA ALA A 198 -11.31 6.54 7.84
C ALA A 198 -12.17 6.54 6.57
N ILE A 199 -12.99 7.57 6.35
CA ILE A 199 -13.81 7.71 5.13
C ILE A 199 -12.90 7.82 3.90
N PHE A 200 -11.84 8.63 3.96
CA PHE A 200 -10.87 8.74 2.87
C PHE A 200 -10.23 7.38 2.54
N SER A 201 -9.83 6.62 3.56
CA SER A 201 -9.27 5.27 3.40
C SER A 201 -10.27 4.30 2.77
N PHE A 202 -11.57 4.46 3.06
CA PHE A 202 -12.61 3.69 2.38
C PHE A 202 -12.73 4.09 0.90
N VAL A 203 -12.81 5.39 0.60
CA VAL A 203 -13.06 5.90 -0.77
C VAL A 203 -11.86 5.78 -1.70
N PHE A 204 -10.64 6.05 -1.22
CA PHE A 204 -9.42 6.07 -2.03
C PHE A 204 -8.42 4.96 -1.69
N GLY A 205 -8.55 4.32 -0.53
CA GLY A 205 -7.61 3.32 -0.06
C GLY A 205 -6.42 3.94 0.66
N GLU A 206 -5.47 3.09 1.04
CA GLU A 206 -4.20 3.51 1.61
C GLU A 206 -3.11 3.63 0.52
N PRO A 207 -2.04 4.40 0.80
CA PRO A 207 -0.81 4.34 0.04
C PRO A 207 -0.34 2.89 -0.12
N ASP A 208 0.32 2.60 -1.24
CA ASP A 208 0.84 1.26 -1.50
C ASP A 208 1.90 0.89 -0.44
N PRO A 209 1.70 -0.17 0.37
CA PRO A 209 2.69 -0.60 1.36
C PRO A 209 4.00 -1.08 0.72
N ASN A 210 3.99 -1.41 -0.57
CA ASN A 210 5.14 -1.91 -1.31
C ASN A 210 5.82 -0.84 -2.19
N ALA A 211 5.49 0.45 -2.05
CA ALA A 211 6.08 1.51 -2.86
C ALA A 211 7.62 1.57 -2.79
N GLY A 212 8.21 1.14 -1.66
CA GLY A 212 9.67 1.05 -1.46
C GLY A 212 10.24 -0.37 -1.63
N HIS A 213 9.47 -1.32 -2.14
CA HIS A 213 9.83 -2.73 -2.13
C HIS A 213 11.05 -3.06 -2.99
N ASP A 214 11.27 -2.36 -4.11
CA ASP A 214 12.47 -2.51 -4.95
C ASP A 214 13.76 -2.36 -4.12
N SER A 215 13.83 -1.33 -3.26
CA SER A 215 14.97 -1.15 -2.36
C SER A 215 15.12 -2.26 -1.32
N VAL A 216 14.00 -2.83 -0.85
CA VAL A 216 13.99 -3.93 0.12
C VAL A 216 14.51 -5.21 -0.54
N GLU A 217 14.04 -5.49 -1.75
CA GLU A 217 14.47 -6.64 -2.56
C GLU A 217 15.97 -6.57 -2.88
N LYS A 218 16.46 -5.41 -3.31
CA LYS A 218 17.89 -5.20 -3.59
C LYS A 218 18.76 -5.39 -2.34
N ARG A 219 18.34 -4.89 -1.18
CA ARG A 219 19.06 -5.13 0.08
C ARG A 219 19.04 -6.60 0.48
N ALA A 220 17.90 -7.29 0.30
CA ALA A 220 17.81 -8.73 0.53
C ALA A 220 18.72 -9.52 -0.43
N PHE A 221 18.83 -9.10 -1.69
CA PHE A 221 19.76 -9.68 -2.66
C PHE A 221 21.23 -9.47 -2.25
N VAL A 222 21.61 -8.25 -1.86
CA VAL A 222 22.98 -7.97 -1.38
C VAL A 222 23.31 -8.80 -0.12
N ALA A 223 22.34 -8.98 0.77
CA ALA A 223 22.50 -9.87 1.93
C ALA A 223 22.66 -11.34 1.52
N LEU A 224 21.92 -11.82 0.50
CA LEU A 224 22.08 -13.16 -0.06
C LEU A 224 23.47 -13.35 -0.66
N VAL A 225 23.94 -12.40 -1.47
CA VAL A 225 25.28 -12.41 -2.07
C VAL A 225 26.34 -12.56 -0.98
N LYS A 226 26.23 -11.79 0.11
CA LYS A 226 27.13 -11.90 1.27
C LYS A 226 27.07 -13.30 1.90
N ALA A 227 25.87 -13.80 2.17
CA ALA A 227 25.67 -15.11 2.77
C ALA A 227 26.23 -16.25 1.91
N LYS A 228 26.23 -16.07 0.58
CA LYS A 228 26.75 -17.02 -0.41
C LYS A 228 28.16 -16.67 -0.90
N LYS A 229 28.92 -15.86 -0.17
CA LYS A 229 30.32 -15.47 -0.47
C LYS A 229 30.53 -14.95 -1.91
N GLY A 230 29.61 -14.15 -2.42
CA GLY A 230 29.72 -13.54 -3.74
C GLY A 230 29.21 -14.41 -4.89
N VAL A 231 28.95 -15.71 -4.67
CA VAL A 231 28.57 -16.67 -5.73
C VAL A 231 27.08 -17.00 -5.63
N VAL A 232 26.29 -16.53 -6.59
CA VAL A 232 24.83 -16.64 -6.62
C VAL A 232 24.38 -17.42 -7.85
N LEU A 233 23.50 -18.40 -7.66
CA LEU A 233 22.84 -19.11 -8.76
C LEU A 233 21.59 -18.36 -9.24
N LEU A 234 21.09 -18.70 -10.44
CA LEU A 234 19.83 -18.10 -10.93
C LEU A 234 18.67 -18.46 -10.00
N GLU A 235 18.66 -19.65 -9.43
CA GLU A 235 17.60 -20.15 -8.54
C GLU A 235 17.66 -19.48 -7.15
N ASP A 236 18.86 -19.12 -6.68
CA ASP A 236 19.05 -18.26 -5.51
C ASP A 236 18.40 -16.87 -5.77
N PHE A 237 18.59 -16.31 -6.97
CA PHE A 237 17.97 -15.04 -7.38
C PHE A 237 16.45 -15.15 -7.53
N MET A 238 15.95 -16.26 -8.06
CA MET A 238 14.52 -16.57 -8.12
C MET A 238 13.91 -16.66 -6.72
N ALA A 239 14.60 -17.27 -5.75
CA ALA A 239 14.13 -17.36 -4.36
C ALA A 239 13.95 -15.99 -3.70
N VAL A 240 14.84 -15.03 -4.01
CA VAL A 240 14.70 -13.67 -3.50
C VAL A 240 13.62 -12.88 -4.23
N THR A 241 13.53 -12.96 -5.57
CA THR A 241 12.67 -12.08 -6.39
C THR A 241 11.28 -12.65 -6.68
N GLY A 242 11.09 -13.97 -6.63
CA GLY A 242 9.84 -14.64 -6.96
C GLY A 242 9.43 -14.56 -8.42
N LEU A 243 10.38 -14.24 -9.31
CA LEU A 243 10.20 -14.20 -10.77
C LEU A 243 10.15 -15.62 -11.33
N SER A 244 9.46 -15.83 -12.46
CA SER A 244 9.57 -17.09 -13.19
C SER A 244 10.98 -17.25 -13.77
N PRO A 245 11.41 -18.48 -14.14
CA PRO A 245 12.75 -18.70 -14.69
C PRO A 245 13.11 -17.76 -15.86
N GLU A 246 12.20 -17.59 -16.82
CA GLU A 246 12.41 -16.70 -17.97
C GLU A 246 12.50 -15.21 -17.59
N GLU A 247 11.72 -14.77 -16.60
CA GLU A 247 11.74 -13.39 -16.12
C GLU A 247 13.00 -13.13 -15.29
N ALA A 248 13.44 -14.13 -14.51
CA ALA A 248 14.65 -14.08 -13.71
C ALA A 248 15.91 -13.97 -14.58
N ASP A 249 16.00 -14.75 -15.65
CA ASP A 249 17.11 -14.71 -16.61
C ASP A 249 17.26 -13.34 -17.28
N LYS A 250 16.14 -12.66 -17.57
CA LYS A 250 16.17 -11.29 -18.09
C LYS A 250 16.53 -10.27 -17.00
N ALA A 251 16.02 -10.46 -15.79
CA ALA A 251 16.18 -9.51 -14.69
C ALA A 251 17.57 -9.56 -14.05
N ILE A 252 18.24 -10.72 -14.03
CA ILE A 252 19.57 -10.87 -13.41
C ILE A 252 20.62 -10.01 -14.13
N ASN A 253 20.51 -9.82 -15.44
CA ASN A 253 21.40 -8.94 -16.22
C ASN A 253 21.42 -7.50 -15.71
N ARG A 254 20.27 -7.01 -15.25
CA ARG A 254 20.19 -5.69 -14.61
C ARG A 254 20.96 -5.66 -13.29
N TYR A 255 20.88 -6.72 -12.50
CA TYR A 255 21.61 -6.83 -11.23
C TYR A 255 23.12 -6.98 -11.44
N LEU A 256 23.55 -7.68 -12.50
CA LEU A 256 24.96 -7.74 -12.91
C LEU A 256 25.51 -6.34 -13.20
N TYR A 257 24.74 -5.51 -13.91
CA TYR A 257 25.15 -4.12 -14.16
C TYR A 257 25.07 -3.25 -12.90
N GLU A 258 23.97 -3.31 -12.14
CA GLU A 258 23.76 -2.46 -10.96
C GLU A 258 24.75 -2.75 -9.82
N PHE A 259 25.23 -3.99 -9.70
CA PHE A 259 26.11 -4.43 -8.61
C PHE A 259 27.49 -4.90 -9.07
N GLU A 260 27.86 -4.61 -10.32
CA GLU A 260 29.16 -4.99 -10.92
C GLU A 260 29.48 -6.48 -10.77
N GLY A 261 28.50 -7.32 -11.10
CA GLY A 261 28.67 -8.78 -11.15
C GLY A 261 29.05 -9.27 -12.54
N SER A 262 29.66 -10.46 -12.58
CA SER A 262 30.03 -11.18 -13.81
C SER A 262 29.38 -12.58 -13.85
N PRO A 263 28.87 -13.03 -15.01
CA PRO A 263 28.53 -14.43 -15.21
C PRO A 263 29.82 -15.23 -15.41
N GLU A 264 29.96 -16.33 -14.68
CA GLU A 264 31.08 -17.25 -14.75
C GLU A 264 30.57 -18.69 -14.89
N VAL A 265 31.42 -19.58 -15.40
CA VAL A 265 31.09 -20.98 -15.61
C VAL A 265 32.05 -21.84 -14.79
N SER A 266 31.49 -22.77 -14.03
CA SER A 266 32.29 -23.74 -13.27
C SER A 266 32.93 -24.78 -14.19
N GLU A 267 33.87 -25.56 -13.66
CA GLU A 267 34.48 -26.69 -14.36
C GLU A 267 33.45 -27.74 -14.82
N ASN A 268 32.33 -27.87 -14.08
CA ASN A 268 31.25 -28.79 -14.43
C ASN A 268 30.16 -28.15 -15.31
N GLY A 269 30.40 -26.96 -15.88
CA GLY A 269 29.49 -26.30 -16.81
C GLY A 269 28.28 -25.61 -16.16
N THR A 270 28.32 -25.33 -14.86
CA THR A 270 27.27 -24.57 -14.15
C THR A 270 27.53 -23.08 -14.30
N VAL A 271 26.54 -22.34 -14.81
CA VAL A 271 26.57 -20.87 -14.83
C VAL A 271 26.24 -20.34 -13.43
N TYR A 272 27.12 -19.52 -12.88
CA TYR A 272 26.89 -18.79 -11.64
C TYR A 272 27.24 -17.32 -11.83
N PHE A 273 26.70 -16.47 -10.96
CA PHE A 273 26.92 -15.03 -10.98
C PHE A 273 27.80 -14.64 -9.81
N HIS A 274 28.94 -14.01 -10.11
CA HIS A 274 29.95 -13.63 -9.14
C HIS A 274 29.94 -12.12 -8.88
N PHE A 275 29.88 -11.72 -7.60
CA PHE A 275 29.78 -10.32 -7.16
C PHE A 275 30.89 -9.98 -6.14
N PRO A 276 32.17 -9.95 -6.56
CA PRO A 276 33.29 -9.74 -5.64
C PRO A 276 33.26 -8.36 -4.98
N LYS A 277 32.84 -7.33 -5.72
CA LYS A 277 32.81 -5.94 -5.23
C LYS A 277 31.81 -5.69 -4.10
N LEU A 278 30.77 -6.52 -3.96
CA LEU A 278 29.83 -6.43 -2.84
C LEU A 278 30.40 -6.97 -1.52
N LEU A 279 31.49 -7.73 -1.58
CA LEU A 279 32.14 -8.33 -0.40
C LEU A 279 33.12 -7.36 0.28
N LEU A 280 33.66 -6.38 -0.45
CA LEU A 280 34.65 -5.40 0.01
C LEU A 280 34.00 -4.34 0.92
N ARG A 281 33.83 -4.66 2.20
CA ARG A 281 33.09 -3.82 3.17
C ARG A 281 33.88 -3.51 4.42
N ALA A 282 33.65 -2.31 4.94
CA ALA A 282 34.24 -1.85 6.20
C ALA A 282 33.56 -2.51 7.40
N ARG A 283 32.28 -2.84 7.24
CA ARG A 283 31.43 -3.33 8.32
C ARG A 283 30.94 -4.75 8.03
N SER A 284 31.03 -5.58 9.07
CA SER A 284 30.48 -6.93 9.07
C SER A 284 28.98 -6.98 9.35
N ASP A 285 28.30 -5.84 9.57
CA ASP A 285 26.86 -5.75 9.84
C ASP A 285 26.01 -6.61 8.86
N ASP A 286 25.01 -7.30 9.40
CA ASP A 286 24.01 -8.06 8.63
C ASP A 286 22.88 -7.15 8.11
N ALA A 287 23.25 -5.97 7.63
CA ALA A 287 22.28 -5.05 7.06
C ALA A 287 21.59 -5.68 5.83
N GLY A 288 20.25 -5.66 5.83
CA GLY A 288 19.43 -6.32 4.81
C GLY A 288 19.05 -7.77 5.15
N ALA A 289 19.70 -8.44 6.11
CA ALA A 289 19.39 -9.83 6.44
C ALA A 289 18.03 -10.01 7.16
N ALA A 290 17.56 -8.98 7.88
CA ALA A 290 16.24 -8.96 8.51
C ALA A 290 15.12 -8.47 7.56
N ASP A 291 15.46 -7.96 6.37
CA ASP A 291 14.49 -7.47 5.42
C ASP A 291 13.81 -8.66 4.74
N SER A 292 12.50 -8.82 4.99
CA SER A 292 11.73 -9.85 4.31
C SER A 292 11.46 -9.42 2.86
N PRO A 293 11.85 -10.22 1.84
CA PRO A 293 11.51 -9.96 0.45
C PRO A 293 10.02 -10.23 0.16
N PHE A 294 9.21 -10.61 1.16
CA PHE A 294 7.78 -10.81 0.95
C PHE A 294 7.05 -9.47 0.78
N GLN A 295 6.32 -9.35 -0.32
CA GLN A 295 5.43 -8.22 -0.55
C GLN A 295 4.23 -8.27 0.39
N ARG A 296 3.82 -7.12 0.91
CA ARG A 296 2.67 -7.00 1.81
C ARG A 296 1.39 -6.88 1.00
N LEU A 297 0.31 -7.50 1.47
CA LEU A 297 -1.00 -7.31 0.84
C LEU A 297 -1.45 -5.87 0.99
N ARG A 298 -2.02 -5.32 -0.07
CA ARG A 298 -2.65 -4.01 -0.04
C ARG A 298 -4.03 -4.13 0.60
N PRO A 299 -4.27 -3.60 1.81
CA PRO A 299 -5.60 -3.63 2.39
C PRO A 299 -6.53 -2.76 1.54
N PHE A 300 -7.78 -3.20 1.39
CA PHE A 300 -8.77 -2.39 0.68
C PHE A 300 -9.00 -1.04 1.36
N SER A 301 -9.04 -1.04 2.70
CA SER A 301 -9.08 0.12 3.57
C SER A 301 -8.40 -0.24 4.89
N ALA A 302 -7.89 0.75 5.62
CA ALA A 302 -7.37 0.51 6.97
C ALA A 302 -8.46 0.32 8.04
N ASN A 303 -9.73 0.48 7.68
CA ASN A 303 -10.86 0.36 8.59
C ASN A 303 -11.31 -1.10 8.73
N ASP A 304 -11.98 -1.41 9.82
CA ASP A 304 -12.69 -2.68 9.98
C ASP A 304 -13.93 -2.76 9.05
N LYS A 305 -14.38 -3.99 8.79
CA LYS A 305 -15.53 -4.24 7.90
C LYS A 305 -16.83 -3.58 8.39
N LYS A 306 -17.04 -3.42 9.71
CA LYS A 306 -18.26 -2.82 10.27
C LYS A 306 -18.26 -1.31 10.03
N SER A 307 -17.13 -0.63 10.24
CA SER A 307 -16.99 0.80 9.96
C SER A 307 -17.26 1.13 8.50
N ASN A 308 -16.71 0.35 7.56
CA ASN A 308 -17.01 0.50 6.14
C ASN A 308 -18.49 0.29 5.81
N GLY A 309 -19.12 -0.70 6.45
CA GLY A 309 -20.56 -0.95 6.33
C GLY A 309 -21.37 0.27 6.77
N TRP A 310 -21.03 0.90 7.89
CA TRP A 310 -21.70 2.12 8.35
C TRP A 310 -21.52 3.30 7.42
N TYR A 311 -20.33 3.51 6.85
CA TYR A 311 -20.13 4.56 5.85
C TYR A 311 -20.98 4.33 4.60
N ALA A 312 -21.10 3.07 4.16
CA ALA A 312 -21.99 2.72 3.06
C ALA A 312 -23.47 2.99 3.40
N VAL A 313 -23.92 2.65 4.62
CA VAL A 313 -25.30 2.92 5.05
C VAL A 313 -25.61 4.42 5.10
N ILE A 314 -24.71 5.23 5.70
CA ILE A 314 -24.86 6.69 5.77
C ILE A 314 -24.91 7.29 4.36
N ASN A 315 -24.02 6.86 3.47
CA ASN A 315 -24.03 7.29 2.07
C ASN A 315 -25.30 6.84 1.34
N GLY A 316 -25.80 5.63 1.63
CA GLY A 316 -27.05 5.13 1.08
C GLY A 316 -28.26 5.96 1.48
N PHE A 317 -28.27 6.50 2.70
CA PHE A 317 -29.28 7.46 3.14
C PHE A 317 -29.21 8.77 2.34
N ASN A 318 -28.01 9.32 2.16
CA ASN A 318 -27.82 10.52 1.34
C ASN A 318 -28.23 10.30 -0.11
N LEU A 319 -27.92 9.13 -0.68
CA LEU A 319 -28.35 8.76 -2.02
C LEU A 319 -29.88 8.69 -2.11
N ALA A 320 -30.54 8.06 -1.14
CA ALA A 320 -31.99 7.91 -1.14
C ALA A 320 -32.71 9.26 -1.07
N PHE A 321 -32.30 10.13 -0.13
CA PHE A 321 -32.90 11.46 0.00
C PHE A 321 -32.51 12.40 -1.14
N GLY A 322 -31.26 12.36 -1.60
CA GLY A 322 -30.85 13.08 -2.81
C GLY A 322 -31.67 12.68 -4.04
N SER A 323 -31.88 11.37 -4.24
CA SER A 323 -32.73 10.87 -5.31
C SER A 323 -34.19 11.29 -5.14
N TYR A 324 -34.71 11.26 -3.90
CA TYR A 324 -36.07 11.70 -3.59
C TYR A 324 -36.29 13.17 -3.95
N PHE A 325 -35.44 14.08 -3.47
CA PHE A 325 -35.58 15.51 -3.75
C PHE A 325 -35.39 15.82 -5.24
N LEU A 326 -34.43 15.16 -5.90
CA LEU A 326 -34.25 15.34 -7.34
C LEU A 326 -35.47 14.85 -8.11
N TYR A 327 -35.97 13.65 -7.81
CA TYR A 327 -37.16 13.08 -8.46
C TYR A 327 -38.39 13.97 -8.28
N CYS A 328 -38.70 14.40 -7.05
CA CYS A 328 -39.84 15.27 -6.78
C CYS A 328 -39.68 16.64 -7.46
N SER A 329 -38.47 17.19 -7.53
CA SER A 329 -38.22 18.46 -8.22
C SER A 329 -38.41 18.34 -9.74
N LEU A 330 -37.93 17.25 -10.35
CA LEU A 330 -38.12 16.99 -11.78
C LEU A 330 -39.58 16.69 -12.12
N ALA A 331 -40.32 16.06 -11.21
CA ALA A 331 -41.75 15.76 -11.35
C ALA A 331 -42.66 16.91 -10.84
N TYR A 332 -42.12 18.10 -10.58
CA TYR A 332 -42.84 19.18 -9.90
C TYR A 332 -44.15 19.56 -10.59
N SER A 333 -44.17 19.70 -11.92
CA SER A 333 -45.36 20.07 -12.69
C SER A 333 -46.52 19.07 -12.52
N THR A 334 -46.19 17.78 -12.41
CA THR A 334 -47.17 16.71 -12.17
C THR A 334 -47.58 16.63 -10.70
N LEU A 335 -46.64 16.84 -9.77
CA LEU A 335 -46.92 16.77 -8.34
C LEU A 335 -47.70 17.98 -7.82
N ALA A 336 -47.58 19.14 -8.46
CA ALA A 336 -48.29 20.36 -8.10
C ALA A 336 -49.80 20.29 -8.34
N THR A 337 -50.26 19.40 -9.21
CA THR A 337 -51.70 19.20 -9.50
C THR A 337 -52.33 18.10 -8.65
N GLN A 338 -51.54 17.41 -7.84
CA GLN A 338 -51.98 16.31 -6.98
C GLN A 338 -52.09 16.77 -5.52
N PRO A 339 -53.00 16.20 -4.72
CA PRO A 339 -53.05 16.49 -3.30
C PRO A 339 -51.74 16.07 -2.62
N ILE A 340 -51.35 16.83 -1.59
CA ILE A 340 -50.17 16.50 -0.79
C ILE A 340 -50.41 15.13 -0.14
N SER A 341 -49.57 14.17 -0.51
CA SER A 341 -49.60 12.82 0.05
C SER A 341 -48.44 12.63 1.02
N GLY A 342 -48.49 11.60 1.87
CA GLY A 342 -47.37 11.31 2.79
C GLY A 342 -46.01 11.11 2.09
N GLY A 343 -46.01 10.74 0.80
CA GLY A 343 -44.79 10.56 0.02
C GLY A 343 -44.21 11.88 -0.48
N THR A 344 -45.04 12.89 -0.73
CA THR A 344 -44.61 14.23 -1.19
C THR A 344 -44.58 15.26 -0.06
N TYR A 345 -45.11 14.91 1.12
CA TYR A 345 -45.20 15.80 2.27
C TYR A 345 -43.85 16.40 2.66
N LEU A 346 -42.79 15.59 2.74
CA LEU A 346 -41.45 16.08 3.07
C LEU A 346 -40.97 17.12 2.05
N PHE A 347 -41.15 16.84 0.76
CA PHE A 347 -40.79 17.77 -0.32
C PHE A 347 -41.54 19.12 -0.20
N TRP A 348 -42.87 19.08 -0.01
CA TRP A 348 -43.68 20.28 0.15
C TRP A 348 -43.37 21.06 1.43
N PHE A 349 -43.16 20.34 2.54
CA PHE A 349 -42.76 20.94 3.82
C PHE A 349 -41.43 21.69 3.67
N VAL A 350 -40.41 21.05 3.08
CA VAL A 350 -39.11 21.68 2.86
C VAL A 350 -39.20 22.83 1.87
N GLY A 351 -39.99 22.71 0.81
CA GLY A 351 -40.25 23.80 -0.13
C GLY A 351 -40.89 25.03 0.56
N SER A 352 -41.86 24.81 1.44
CA SER A 352 -42.51 25.85 2.25
C SER A 352 -41.56 26.47 3.28
N LEU A 353 -40.68 25.68 3.89
CA LEU A 353 -39.65 26.20 4.78
C LEU A 353 -38.64 27.07 4.02
N LEU A 354 -38.18 26.62 2.86
CA LEU A 354 -37.20 27.35 2.05
C LEU A 354 -37.77 28.61 1.40
N SER A 355 -39.07 28.67 1.11
CA SER A 355 -39.72 29.88 0.57
C SER A 355 -39.69 31.07 1.53
N GLN A 356 -39.54 30.83 2.83
CA GLN A 356 -39.37 31.89 3.83
C GLN A 356 -38.01 32.60 3.70
N PHE A 357 -37.02 31.94 3.08
CA PHE A 357 -35.64 32.42 3.04
C PHE A 357 -35.10 32.62 1.61
N ALA A 358 -35.76 32.07 0.59
CA ALA A 358 -35.27 32.10 -0.79
C ALA A 358 -36.40 32.30 -1.81
N ALA A 359 -36.14 33.14 -2.82
CA ALA A 359 -37.07 33.43 -3.90
C ALA A 359 -37.31 32.23 -4.85
N ASN A 360 -36.34 31.30 -4.96
CA ASN A 360 -36.47 30.08 -5.75
C ASN A 360 -36.15 28.81 -4.93
N PRO A 361 -37.08 28.34 -4.10
CA PRO A 361 -36.92 27.14 -3.29
C PRO A 361 -36.68 25.88 -4.12
N LEU A 362 -37.32 25.79 -5.29
CA LEU A 362 -37.24 24.64 -6.17
C LEU A 362 -35.81 24.41 -6.69
N ALA A 363 -35.10 25.48 -7.05
CA ALA A 363 -33.69 25.39 -7.47
C ALA A 363 -32.79 24.86 -6.34
N ILE A 364 -32.99 25.34 -5.11
CA ILE A 364 -32.24 24.86 -3.93
C ILE A 364 -32.52 23.39 -3.67
N MET A 365 -33.77 22.95 -3.77
CA MET A 365 -34.12 21.53 -3.62
C MET A 365 -33.54 20.68 -4.73
N THR A 366 -33.62 21.13 -5.99
CA THR A 366 -33.11 20.39 -7.16
C THR A 366 -31.60 20.19 -7.07
N PHE A 367 -30.84 21.28 -6.90
CA PHE A 367 -29.39 21.24 -6.95
C PHE A 367 -28.77 20.94 -5.59
N GLY A 368 -29.19 21.66 -4.57
CA GLY A 368 -28.61 21.59 -3.23
C GLY A 368 -28.98 20.31 -2.49
N LEU A 369 -30.27 19.93 -2.49
CA LEU A 369 -30.76 18.73 -1.80
C LEU A 369 -30.88 17.50 -2.71
N GLY A 370 -30.90 17.67 -4.03
CA GLY A 370 -31.05 16.60 -5.00
C GLY A 370 -29.74 16.20 -5.65
N LEU A 371 -29.30 16.98 -6.64
CA LEU A 371 -28.19 16.65 -7.53
C LEU A 371 -26.84 16.50 -6.82
N VAL A 372 -26.47 17.44 -5.95
CA VAL A 372 -25.17 17.42 -5.24
C VAL A 372 -25.00 16.18 -4.36
N PRO A 373 -25.91 15.87 -3.41
CA PRO A 373 -25.78 14.67 -2.59
C PRO A 373 -25.90 13.38 -3.40
N LEU A 374 -26.71 13.35 -4.47
CA LEU A 374 -26.81 12.19 -5.35
C LEU A 374 -25.49 11.94 -6.09
N ALA A 375 -24.92 12.96 -6.73
CA ALA A 375 -23.67 12.85 -7.48
C ALA A 375 -22.52 12.43 -6.56
N PHE A 376 -22.40 13.06 -5.38
CA PHE A 376 -21.43 12.65 -4.37
C PHE A 376 -21.63 11.18 -3.95
N SER A 377 -22.86 10.80 -3.64
CA SER A 377 -23.15 9.44 -3.15
C SER A 377 -22.89 8.37 -4.20
N ALA A 378 -23.16 8.67 -5.48
CA ALA A 378 -22.83 7.80 -6.60
C ALA A 378 -21.31 7.60 -6.72
N LEU A 379 -20.54 8.69 -6.68
CA LEU A 379 -19.07 8.62 -6.73
C LEU A 379 -18.48 7.88 -5.52
N PHE A 380 -19.07 8.07 -4.34
CA PHE A 380 -18.64 7.42 -3.09
C PHE A 380 -18.69 5.89 -3.16
N TRP A 381 -19.58 5.31 -3.97
CA TRP A 381 -19.62 3.86 -4.22
C TRP A 381 -18.90 3.45 -5.50
N LEU A 382 -18.98 4.26 -6.56
CA LEU A 382 -18.36 3.95 -7.84
C LEU A 382 -16.83 3.85 -7.71
N ILE A 383 -16.19 4.80 -7.03
CA ILE A 383 -14.73 4.83 -6.90
C ILE A 383 -14.20 3.58 -6.17
N PRO A 384 -14.70 3.20 -4.97
CA PRO A 384 -14.29 1.96 -4.32
C PRO A 384 -14.62 0.70 -5.12
N ALA A 385 -15.76 0.66 -5.83
CA ALA A 385 -16.16 -0.50 -6.63
C ALA A 385 -15.18 -0.75 -7.79
N LEU A 386 -14.83 0.30 -8.54
CA LEU A 386 -13.80 0.22 -9.59
C LEU A 386 -12.43 -0.16 -8.99
N ARG A 387 -12.08 0.39 -7.82
CA ARG A 387 -10.82 0.09 -7.13
C ARG A 387 -10.76 -1.38 -6.66
N ALA A 388 -11.86 -1.97 -6.19
CA ALA A 388 -11.88 -3.31 -5.62
C ALA A 388 -11.34 -4.37 -6.60
N GLY A 389 -11.69 -4.25 -7.89
CA GLY A 389 -11.15 -5.13 -8.93
C GLY A 389 -9.63 -5.00 -9.09
N SER A 390 -9.11 -3.77 -9.12
CA SER A 390 -7.67 -3.50 -9.22
C SER A 390 -6.90 -4.02 -8.01
N VAL A 391 -7.36 -3.72 -6.78
CA VAL A 391 -6.73 -4.17 -5.53
C VAL A 391 -6.74 -5.69 -5.43
N ASN A 392 -7.84 -6.35 -5.79
CA ASN A 392 -7.90 -7.81 -5.80
C ASN A 392 -6.91 -8.42 -6.80
N ARG A 393 -6.82 -7.86 -8.01
CA ARG A 393 -5.84 -8.31 -9.02
C ARG A 393 -4.40 -8.11 -8.54
N GLN A 394 -4.09 -6.96 -7.95
CA GLN A 394 -2.77 -6.66 -7.37
C GLN A 394 -2.42 -7.63 -6.24
N ASN A 395 -3.34 -7.86 -5.31
CA ASN A 395 -3.12 -8.79 -4.20
C ASN A 395 -2.96 -10.24 -4.67
N GLU A 396 -3.69 -10.68 -5.70
CA GLU A 396 -3.49 -12.02 -6.26
C GLU A 396 -2.13 -12.15 -6.97
N ARG A 397 -1.63 -11.09 -7.62
CA ARG A 397 -0.25 -11.08 -8.16
C ARG A 397 0.80 -11.17 -7.05
N ILE A 398 0.65 -10.36 -5.99
CA ILE A 398 1.50 -10.39 -4.80
C ILE A 398 1.54 -11.80 -4.19
N LYS A 399 0.38 -12.44 -4.02
CA LYS A 399 0.27 -13.80 -3.48
C LYS A 399 1.00 -14.84 -4.30
N ARG A 400 0.89 -14.78 -5.63
CA ARG A 400 1.60 -15.69 -6.53
C ARG A 400 3.11 -15.47 -6.47
N GLY A 401 3.57 -14.22 -6.45
CA GLY A 401 4.99 -13.89 -6.31
C GLY A 401 5.57 -14.37 -4.97
N ASN A 402 4.85 -14.15 -3.87
CA ASN A 402 5.27 -14.63 -2.55
C ASN A 402 5.24 -16.17 -2.43
N LEU A 403 4.28 -16.84 -3.08
CA LEU A 403 4.24 -18.31 -3.18
C LEU A 403 5.48 -18.83 -3.92
N ARG A 404 5.84 -18.20 -5.05
CA ARG A 404 7.07 -18.50 -5.80
C ARG A 404 8.31 -18.35 -4.93
N ARG A 405 8.47 -17.22 -4.23
CA ARG A 405 9.59 -16.99 -3.29
C ARG A 405 9.70 -18.12 -2.25
N ALA A 406 8.58 -18.49 -1.63
CA ALA A 406 8.55 -19.56 -0.64
C ALA A 406 8.94 -20.93 -1.23
N LEU A 407 8.41 -21.27 -2.42
CA LEU A 407 8.71 -22.53 -3.08
C LEU A 407 10.17 -22.60 -3.52
N TYR A 408 10.67 -21.58 -4.20
CA TYR A 408 12.06 -21.53 -4.67
C TYR A 408 13.05 -21.55 -3.52
N ALA A 409 12.78 -20.83 -2.42
CA ALA A 409 13.61 -20.91 -1.23
C ALA A 409 13.65 -22.33 -0.64
N SER A 410 12.52 -23.05 -0.60
CA SER A 410 12.49 -24.44 -0.16
C SER A 410 13.19 -25.39 -1.14
N ALA A 411 13.09 -25.13 -2.44
CA ALA A 411 13.70 -25.94 -3.48
C ALA A 411 15.24 -25.82 -3.48
N VAL A 412 15.76 -24.61 -3.30
CA VAL A 412 17.20 -24.36 -3.16
C VAL A 412 17.76 -24.96 -1.86
N ALA A 413 16.97 -24.95 -0.78
CA ALA A 413 17.40 -25.52 0.50
C ALA A 413 17.36 -27.06 0.53
N SER A 414 16.47 -27.69 -0.23
CA SER A 414 16.36 -29.15 -0.30
C SER A 414 15.96 -29.62 -1.71
N PRO A 415 16.90 -29.59 -2.67
CA PRO A 415 16.63 -29.95 -4.06
C PRO A 415 16.17 -31.40 -4.26
N SER A 416 16.55 -32.29 -3.34
CA SER A 416 16.29 -33.73 -3.43
C SER A 416 14.84 -34.14 -3.14
N ALA A 417 14.07 -33.30 -2.46
CA ALA A 417 12.72 -33.64 -2.00
C ALA A 417 11.78 -32.42 -1.98
N VAL A 418 11.55 -31.83 -3.15
CA VAL A 418 10.64 -30.68 -3.28
C VAL A 418 9.19 -31.15 -3.38
N ARG A 419 8.33 -30.67 -2.47
CA ARG A 419 6.91 -31.05 -2.40
C ARG A 419 6.01 -29.89 -2.73
N GLU A 420 4.76 -30.21 -3.10
CA GLU A 420 3.74 -29.18 -3.25
C GLU A 420 3.57 -28.41 -1.93
N PRO A 421 3.65 -27.07 -1.94
CA PRO A 421 3.56 -26.29 -0.72
C PRO A 421 2.13 -26.36 -0.19
N ASN A 422 1.97 -26.74 1.08
CA ASN A 422 0.68 -26.68 1.74
C ASN A 422 0.23 -25.21 1.88
N LEU A 423 -0.78 -24.82 1.11
CA LEU A 423 -1.28 -23.44 1.11
C LEU A 423 -1.78 -23.01 2.49
N GLU A 424 -2.25 -23.93 3.34
CA GLU A 424 -2.73 -23.61 4.69
C GLU A 424 -1.63 -23.32 5.70
N SER A 425 -0.39 -23.76 5.44
CA SER A 425 0.76 -23.44 6.31
C SER A 425 1.44 -22.13 5.93
N LEU A 426 1.28 -21.67 4.68
CA LEU A 426 1.89 -20.43 4.19
C LEU A 426 1.29 -19.17 4.83
N PRO A 427 1.98 -18.02 4.90
CA PRO A 427 1.35 -16.77 5.35
C PRO A 427 0.23 -16.33 4.40
N ALA A 428 -0.78 -15.60 4.90
CA ALA A 428 -1.90 -15.12 4.07
C ALA A 428 -1.47 -14.29 2.84
N SER A 429 -0.30 -13.64 2.92
CA SER A 429 0.34 -12.91 1.83
C SER A 429 0.88 -13.79 0.71
N ALA A 430 0.99 -15.12 0.91
CA ALA A 430 1.47 -16.12 -0.05
C ALA A 430 0.39 -17.17 -0.40
N ARG A 431 -0.88 -16.92 -0.04
CA ARG A 431 -2.02 -17.81 -0.33
C ARG A 431 -2.85 -17.30 -1.51
N PRO A 432 -2.53 -17.67 -2.77
CA PRO A 432 -3.37 -17.37 -3.92
C PRO A 432 -4.74 -18.04 -3.80
N LYS A 433 -5.75 -17.49 -4.47
CA LYS A 433 -7.12 -18.08 -4.47
C LYS A 433 -7.22 -19.43 -5.18
N ALA A 434 -6.37 -19.66 -6.19
CA ALA A 434 -6.39 -20.90 -6.95
C ALA A 434 -5.67 -22.00 -6.17
N ALA A 435 -6.40 -23.06 -5.79
CA ALA A 435 -5.83 -24.19 -5.06
C ALA A 435 -4.66 -24.85 -5.83
N ALA A 436 -4.80 -24.99 -7.16
CA ALA A 436 -3.76 -25.54 -8.02
C ALA A 436 -2.55 -24.61 -8.25
N ALA A 437 -2.49 -23.43 -7.62
CA ALA A 437 -1.37 -22.51 -7.84
C ALA A 437 -0.05 -23.06 -7.29
N GLY A 438 -0.07 -23.76 -6.15
CA GLY A 438 1.12 -24.42 -5.59
C GLY A 438 1.68 -25.45 -6.57
N ARG A 439 0.84 -26.41 -6.95
CA ARG A 439 1.15 -27.40 -7.98
C ARG A 439 1.68 -26.80 -9.28
N ARG A 440 1.02 -25.78 -9.85
CA ARG A 440 1.46 -25.17 -11.12
C ARG A 440 2.84 -24.54 -11.05
N VAL A 441 3.16 -23.86 -9.94
CA VAL A 441 4.49 -23.25 -9.75
C VAL A 441 5.55 -24.33 -9.57
N LEU A 442 5.20 -25.44 -8.90
CA LEU A 442 6.09 -26.60 -8.79
C LEU A 442 6.32 -27.28 -10.13
N GLU A 443 5.27 -27.48 -10.93
CA GLU A 443 5.37 -28.03 -12.29
C GLU A 443 6.21 -27.13 -13.21
N GLU A 444 6.06 -25.80 -13.10
CA GLU A 444 6.88 -24.81 -13.84
C GLU A 444 8.37 -24.95 -13.47
N LEU A 445 8.70 -25.05 -12.18
CA LEU A 445 10.07 -25.26 -11.71
C LEU A 445 10.61 -26.64 -12.11
N ALA A 446 9.80 -27.67 -11.96
CA ALA A 446 10.15 -29.04 -12.27
C ALA A 446 10.46 -29.23 -13.76
N ALA A 447 9.68 -28.59 -14.63
CA ALA A 447 9.92 -28.58 -16.06
C ALA A 447 11.22 -27.84 -16.42
N TYR A 448 11.53 -26.76 -15.72
CA TYR A 448 12.75 -25.96 -15.96
C TYR A 448 14.02 -26.70 -15.50
N GLU A 449 14.00 -27.34 -14.33
CA GLU A 449 15.17 -28.04 -13.74
C GLU A 449 15.28 -29.52 -14.13
N GLY A 450 14.38 -30.03 -14.98
CA GLY A 450 14.39 -31.45 -15.38
C GLY A 450 14.16 -32.40 -14.19
N ALA A 451 13.06 -32.19 -13.45
CA ALA A 451 12.80 -32.94 -12.23
C ALA A 451 12.39 -34.40 -12.49
N GLU A 452 12.83 -35.28 -11.60
CA GLU A 452 12.43 -36.67 -11.54
C GLU A 452 11.45 -36.91 -10.38
N PRO A 453 10.47 -37.82 -10.52
CA PRO A 453 9.59 -38.19 -9.42
C PRO A 453 10.41 -38.88 -8.31
N ALA A 454 10.22 -38.45 -7.07
CA ALA A 454 10.83 -39.01 -5.88
C ALA A 454 9.75 -39.61 -4.93
N ASP A 455 10.20 -40.39 -3.96
CA ASP A 455 9.31 -41.11 -3.04
C ASP A 455 8.36 -40.17 -2.28
N GLY A 456 7.12 -40.63 -2.11
CA GLY A 456 6.09 -39.90 -1.37
C GLY A 456 5.51 -38.67 -2.08
N GLY A 457 5.58 -38.63 -3.42
CA GLY A 457 5.00 -37.54 -4.23
C GLY A 457 5.85 -36.27 -4.23
N ALA A 458 7.13 -36.39 -3.90
CA ALA A 458 8.12 -35.31 -4.03
C ALA A 458 8.72 -35.32 -5.44
N TRP A 459 9.36 -34.21 -5.80
CA TRP A 459 10.18 -34.07 -7.01
C TRP A 459 11.64 -33.89 -6.60
N ARG A 460 12.52 -34.62 -7.26
CA ARG A 460 13.97 -34.43 -7.18
C ARG A 460 14.42 -33.54 -8.33
N LEU A 461 14.95 -32.37 -8.00
CA LEU A 461 15.48 -31.42 -8.98
C LEU A 461 16.95 -31.77 -9.24
N VAL A 462 17.20 -32.70 -10.17
CA VAL A 462 18.54 -33.29 -10.42
C VAL A 462 19.54 -32.22 -10.86
N GLU A 463 19.17 -31.34 -11.78
CA GLU A 463 20.06 -30.25 -12.21
C GLU A 463 20.31 -29.24 -11.08
N LEU A 464 19.30 -28.88 -10.30
CA LEU A 464 19.49 -27.96 -9.17
C LEU A 464 20.40 -28.56 -8.09
N GLU A 465 20.29 -29.86 -7.80
CA GLU A 465 21.18 -30.57 -6.89
C GLU A 465 22.63 -30.53 -7.39
N ARG A 466 22.85 -30.77 -8.69
CA ARG A 466 24.17 -30.66 -9.33
C ARG A 466 24.72 -29.23 -9.24
N LYS A 467 23.94 -28.22 -9.64
CA LYS A 467 24.30 -26.80 -9.63
C LYS A 467 24.66 -26.31 -8.22
N THR A 468 23.88 -26.72 -7.20
CA THR A 468 24.09 -26.30 -5.81
C THR A 468 25.39 -26.86 -5.24
N VAL A 469 25.68 -28.16 -5.45
CA VAL A 469 26.95 -28.78 -5.04
C VAL A 469 28.15 -28.11 -5.72
N ASP A 470 28.02 -27.79 -7.00
CA ASP A 470 29.07 -27.13 -7.77
C ASP A 470 29.32 -25.69 -7.32
N ALA A 471 28.24 -24.92 -7.10
CA ALA A 471 28.33 -23.58 -6.53
C ALA A 471 28.95 -23.60 -5.11
N GLU A 472 28.66 -24.62 -4.30
CA GLU A 472 29.30 -24.79 -2.98
C GLU A 472 30.80 -25.05 -3.08
N ARG A 473 31.24 -25.80 -4.09
CA ARG A 473 32.67 -25.99 -4.38
C ARG A 473 33.36 -24.67 -4.74
N VAL A 474 32.74 -23.85 -5.59
CA VAL A 474 33.26 -22.50 -5.91
C VAL A 474 33.24 -21.60 -4.67
N ARG A 475 32.18 -21.63 -3.86
CA ARG A 475 32.11 -20.86 -2.60
C ARG A 475 33.17 -21.30 -1.58
N ALA A 476 33.64 -22.53 -1.64
CA ALA A 476 34.71 -23.03 -0.78
C ALA A 476 36.10 -22.52 -1.23
N SER A 477 36.30 -22.24 -2.52
CA SER A 477 37.56 -21.68 -3.03
C SER A 477 37.71 -20.18 -2.78
N VAL A 478 36.61 -19.44 -2.62
CA VAL A 478 36.63 -18.01 -2.25
C VAL A 478 37.24 -17.83 -0.86
N ARG A 479 38.42 -17.19 -0.78
CA ARG A 479 39.11 -16.97 0.48
C ARG A 479 38.49 -15.78 1.22
N PRO A 480 38.33 -15.87 2.56
CA PRO A 480 37.81 -14.75 3.35
C PRO A 480 38.66 -13.47 3.26
N GLU A 481 39.95 -13.63 2.94
CA GLU A 481 40.92 -12.54 2.81
C GLU A 481 40.63 -11.64 1.61
N ASP A 482 40.13 -12.21 0.51
CA ASP A 482 39.76 -11.48 -0.71
C ASP A 482 38.57 -10.52 -0.50
N SER A 483 37.84 -10.70 0.62
CA SER A 483 36.72 -9.86 1.03
C SER A 483 37.08 -8.83 2.11
N ARG A 484 38.30 -8.87 2.64
CA ARG A 484 38.75 -7.93 3.68
C ARG A 484 39.39 -6.73 3.03
N LEU A 485 39.08 -5.54 3.56
CA LEU A 485 39.67 -4.29 3.08
C LEU A 485 41.17 -4.14 3.44
N GLY A 486 41.67 -4.91 4.42
CA GLY A 486 43.04 -4.78 4.92
C GLY A 486 43.21 -3.63 5.94
N GLY A 487 44.44 -3.20 6.17
CA GLY A 487 44.76 -2.02 6.96
C GLY A 487 44.48 -0.71 6.22
N ILE A 488 44.76 0.42 6.88
CA ILE A 488 44.66 1.75 6.28
C ILE A 488 46.03 2.12 5.70
N ALA A 489 46.11 2.23 4.38
CA ALA A 489 47.31 2.65 3.66
C ALA A 489 47.47 4.18 3.63
N PHE A 490 46.37 4.93 3.66
CA PHE A 490 46.37 6.40 3.62
C PHE A 490 45.17 6.98 4.37
N ASP A 491 45.37 8.08 5.10
CA ASP A 491 44.31 8.82 5.80
C ASP A 491 44.46 10.31 5.49
N SER A 492 43.42 10.92 4.88
CA SER A 492 43.44 12.33 4.49
C SER A 492 43.35 13.29 5.68
N GLY A 493 43.15 12.81 6.90
CA GLY A 493 43.04 13.62 8.11
C GLY A 493 44.06 13.28 9.20
N ALA A 494 45.08 12.46 8.89
CA ALA A 494 46.20 12.15 9.77
C ALA A 494 47.30 13.22 9.75
#